data_AF-A0A377KHJ5-F1
#
_entry.id   AF-A0A377KHJ5-F1
#
_cell.length_a   1.000
_cell.length_b   1.000
_cell.length_c   1.000
_cell.angle_alpha   90.00
_cell.angle_beta   90.00
_cell.angle_gamma   90.00
#
_symmetry.space_group_name_H-M   'P 1'
#
loop_
_entity.id
_entity.type
_entity.pdbx_description
1 polymer ?
#
loop_
_entity_poly.entity_id
_entity_poly.type
_entity_poly.pdbx_seq_one_letter_code
_entity_poly.pdbx_strand_id
1 'polypeptide(L)'
;MKKYIITFVIASILATLSYFILEKNMLQYIWIGSLLIGIALSGTAVSGDRMRANQTTGSESYNRNYFLYPLIVCIPFFILRSFF
;
A
#
# COMPACT_ATOMS: atom_id res chain seq x y z
N MET A 1 13.92 0.78 6.88
CA MET A 1 13.42 2.00 7.58
C MET A 1 13.62 3.27 6.78
N LYS A 2 14.86 3.72 6.48
CA LYS A 2 15.09 4.96 5.69
C LYS A 2 14.29 5.03 4.38
N LYS A 3 14.27 3.93 3.60
CA LYS A 3 13.49 3.83 2.36
C LYS A 3 11.99 4.04 2.56
N TYR A 4 11.41 3.46 3.61
CA TYR A 4 9.98 3.60 3.94
C TYR A 4 9.62 5.02 4.37
N ILE A 5 10.49 5.67 5.14
CA ILE A 5 10.32 7.08 5.51
C ILE A 5 10.35 7.96 4.26
N ILE A 6 11.32 7.74 3.37
CA ILE A 6 11.40 8.48 2.10
C ILE A 6 10.14 8.24 1.26
N THR A 7 9.67 7.00 1.14
CA THR A 7 8.41 6.70 0.45
C THR A 7 7.23 7.44 1.07
N PHE A 8 7.13 7.46 2.40
CA PHE A 8 6.06 8.17 3.10
C PHE A 8 6.11 9.68 2.85
N VAL A 9 7.30 10.28 2.88
CA VAL A 9 7.50 11.72 2.61
C VAL A 9 7.08 12.06 1.18
N ILE A 10 7.56 11.30 0.19
CA ILE A 10 7.20 11.49 -1.22
C ILE A 10 5.69 11.30 -1.42
N ALA A 11 5.11 10.26 -0.83
CA ALA A 11 3.68 10.01 -0.92
C ALA A 11 2.85 11.12 -0.27
N SER A 12 3.32 11.71 0.83
CA SER A 12 2.65 12.83 1.50
C SER A 12 2.65 14.10 0.64
N ILE A 13 3.78 14.40 -0.02
CA ILE A 13 3.87 15.52 -0.97
C ILE A 13 2.91 15.27 -2.15
N LEU A 14 2.94 14.07 -2.74
CA LEU A 14 2.05 13.72 -3.85
C LEU A 14 0.58 13.75 -3.46
N ALA A 15 0.23 13.26 -2.27
CA ALA A 15 -1.14 13.27 -1.76
C ALA A 15 -1.64 14.70 -1.58
N THR A 16 -0.78 15.58 -1.05
CA THR A 16 -1.11 17.01 -0.84
C THR A 16 -1.32 17.71 -2.18
N LEU A 17 -0.42 17.52 -3.15
CA LEU A 17 -0.59 18.07 -4.50
C LEU A 17 -1.87 17.54 -5.18
N SER A 18 -2.10 16.24 -5.07
CA SER A 18 -3.28 15.58 -5.62
C SER A 18 -4.57 16.09 -4.98
N TYR A 19 -4.56 16.42 -3.69
CA TYR A 19 -5.73 16.93 -2.97
C TYR A 19 -6.24 18.26 -3.53
N PHE A 20 -5.35 19.12 -4.01
CA PHE A 20 -5.74 20.41 -4.61
C PHE A 20 -6.20 20.30 -6.07
N ILE A 21 -5.79 19.25 -6.78
CA ILE A 21 -6.02 19.09 -8.22
C ILE A 21 -7.18 18.14 -8.50
N LEU A 22 -7.30 17.07 -7.71
CA LEU A 22 -8.24 15.98 -7.95
C LEU A 22 -9.50 16.13 -7.12
N GLU A 23 -10.61 15.62 -7.66
CA GLU A 23 -11.84 15.46 -6.90
C GLU A 23 -11.66 14.50 -5.72
N LYS A 24 -12.44 14.71 -4.64
CA LYS A 24 -12.37 13.85 -3.45
C LYS A 24 -12.51 12.37 -3.80
N ASN A 25 -13.39 12.01 -4.74
CA ASN A 25 -13.61 10.62 -5.18
C ASN A 25 -12.37 9.96 -5.76
N MET A 26 -11.54 10.71 -6.49
CA MET A 26 -10.29 10.19 -7.04
C MET A 26 -9.29 9.84 -5.95
N LEU A 27 -9.17 10.66 -4.90
CA LEU A 27 -8.33 10.35 -3.73
C LEU A 27 -8.78 9.06 -3.04
N GLN A 28 -10.10 8.80 -3.01
CA GLN A 28 -10.65 7.57 -2.46
C GLN A 28 -10.22 6.35 -3.25
N TYR A 29 -10.28 6.40 -4.58
CA TYR A 29 -9.82 5.29 -5.41
C TYR A 29 -8.31 5.06 -5.28
N ILE A 30 -7.52 6.12 -5.11
CA ILE A 30 -6.06 5.99 -4.94
C ILE A 30 -5.71 5.27 -3.63
N TRP A 31 -6.30 5.67 -2.49
CA TRP A 31 -5.97 5.01 -1.22
C TRP A 31 -6.53 3.59 -1.17
N ILE A 32 -7.75 3.34 -1.66
CA ILE A 32 -8.33 1.98 -1.72
C ILE A 32 -7.50 1.09 -2.63
N GLY A 33 -7.15 1.56 -3.83
CA GLY A 33 -6.34 0.79 -4.78
C GLY A 33 -4.97 0.44 -4.20
N SER A 34 -4.31 1.40 -3.58
CA SER A 34 -3.01 1.17 -2.92
C SER A 34 -3.12 0.16 -1.77
N LEU A 35 -4.18 0.25 -0.97
CA LEU A 35 -4.45 -0.72 0.11
C LEU A 35 -4.62 -2.13 -0.44
N LEU A 36 -5.46 -2.30 -1.48
CA LEU A 36 -5.73 -3.60 -2.08
C LEU A 36 -4.46 -4.21 -2.70
N ILE A 37 -3.63 -3.40 -3.36
CA ILE A 37 -2.34 -3.85 -3.91
C ILE A 37 -1.42 -4.30 -2.76
N GLY A 38 -1.34 -3.56 -1.67
CA GLY A 38 -0.55 -3.94 -0.50
C GLY A 38 -1.01 -5.26 0.12
N ILE A 39 -2.31 -5.45 0.26
CA ILE A 39 -2.89 -6.71 0.78
C ILE A 39 -2.58 -7.87 -0.19
N ALA A 40 -2.80 -7.69 -1.49
CA ALA A 40 -2.52 -8.72 -2.49
C ALA A 40 -1.04 -9.14 -2.48
N LEU A 41 -0.13 -8.17 -2.43
CA LEU A 41 1.33 -8.43 -2.39
C LEU A 41 1.78 -9.03 -1.05
N SER A 42 1.05 -8.82 0.04
CA SER A 42 1.38 -9.39 1.34
C SER A 42 1.15 -10.91 1.40
N GLY A 43 0.43 -11.48 0.43
CA GLY A 43 0.08 -12.90 0.42
C GLY A 43 -0.99 -13.28 1.46
N THR A 44 -1.61 -12.29 2.11
CA THR A 44 -2.72 -12.52 3.05
C THR A 44 -4.05 -12.77 2.35
N ALA A 45 -4.19 -12.35 1.08
CA ALA A 45 -5.37 -12.58 0.25
C ALA A 45 -5.32 -13.91 -0.55
N VAL A 46 -4.67 -14.94 -0.01
CA VAL A 46 -4.56 -16.26 -0.65
C VAL A 46 -5.35 -17.27 0.19
N SER A 47 -6.00 -18.26 -0.46
CA SER A 47 -6.76 -19.31 0.25
C SER A 47 -5.88 -20.05 1.26
N GLY A 48 -6.48 -20.49 2.37
CA GLY A 48 -5.78 -21.15 3.49
C GLY A 48 -4.92 -22.35 3.06
N ASP A 49 -5.34 -23.08 2.02
CA ASP A 49 -4.57 -24.19 1.44
C ASP A 49 -3.29 -23.73 0.75
N ARG A 50 -3.33 -22.60 0.03
CA ARG A 50 -2.14 -22.01 -0.58
C ARG A 50 -1.25 -21.30 0.44
N MET A 51 -1.80 -20.77 1.53
CA MET A 51 -1.00 -20.25 2.64
C MET A 51 -0.19 -21.36 3.31
N ARG A 52 -0.80 -22.53 3.52
CA ARG A 52 -0.11 -23.73 4.02
C ARG A 52 0.96 -24.23 3.04
N ALA A 53 0.67 -24.26 1.74
CA ALA A 53 1.64 -24.64 0.71
C ALA A 53 2.84 -23.68 0.62
N ASN A 54 2.60 -22.36 0.71
CA ASN A 54 3.66 -21.34 0.72
C ASN A 54 4.55 -21.38 1.97
N GLN A 55 4.06 -21.91 3.09
CA GLN A 55 4.88 -22.13 4.29
C GLN A 55 5.83 -23.32 4.14
N THR A 56 5.45 -24.33 3.35
CA THR A 56 6.25 -25.55 3.12
C THR A 56 7.34 -25.39 2.06
N THR A 57 7.12 -24.58 1.02
CA THR A 57 8.11 -24.34 -0.06
C THR A 57 9.04 -23.17 0.28
N GLY A 58 9.67 -23.22 1.45
CA GLY A 58 10.59 -22.17 1.90
C GLY A 58 11.51 -21.68 0.77
N SER A 59 11.64 -20.36 0.65
CA SER A 59 12.74 -19.67 -0.05
C SER A 59 12.69 -19.48 -1.58
N GLU A 60 11.55 -19.10 -2.16
CA GLU A 60 11.61 -18.17 -3.31
C GLU A 60 11.39 -16.77 -2.75
N SER A 61 12.50 -16.13 -2.39
CA SER A 61 12.62 -14.84 -1.71
C SER A 61 12.11 -13.68 -2.58
N TYR A 62 10.80 -13.62 -2.85
CA TYR A 62 10.16 -12.39 -3.31
C TYR A 62 10.35 -11.36 -2.18
N ASN A 63 11.27 -10.42 -2.40
CA ASN A 63 11.83 -9.50 -1.42
C ASN A 63 10.75 -9.01 -0.43
N ARG A 64 10.89 -9.54 0.80
CA ARG A 64 9.83 -9.86 1.79
C ARG A 64 8.95 -8.69 2.22
N ASN A 65 9.24 -7.47 1.77
CA ASN A 65 8.66 -6.24 2.24
C ASN A 65 8.10 -5.33 1.14
N TYR A 66 8.08 -5.76 -0.13
CA TYR A 66 7.55 -4.89 -1.20
C TYR A 66 6.09 -4.50 -0.99
N PHE A 67 5.31 -5.37 -0.34
CA PHE A 67 3.92 -5.09 0.03
C PHE A 67 3.77 -3.87 0.95
N LEU A 68 4.81 -3.49 1.71
CA LEU A 68 4.75 -2.33 2.61
C LEU A 68 4.72 -1.00 1.86
N TYR A 69 5.33 -0.91 0.67
CA TYR A 69 5.35 0.34 -0.09
C TYR A 69 3.95 0.88 -0.45
N PRO A 70 3.06 0.09 -1.09
CA PRO A 70 1.70 0.56 -1.38
C PRO A 70 0.89 0.81 -0.10
N LEU A 71 1.13 0.06 0.99
CA LEU A 71 0.51 0.34 2.29
C LEU A 71 0.97 1.69 2.85
N ILE A 72 2.24 2.03 2.74
CA ILE A 72 2.78 3.32 3.17
C ILE A 72 2.23 4.46 2.31
N VAL A 73 2.13 4.26 1.00
CA VAL A 73 1.55 5.24 0.06
C VAL A 73 0.08 5.49 0.37
N CYS A 74 -0.68 4.46 0.78
CA CYS A 74 -2.09 4.58 1.12
C CYS A 74 -2.37 5.59 2.24
N ILE A 75 -1.50 5.66 3.25
CA ILE A 75 -1.73 6.42 4.50
C ILE A 75 -2.02 7.91 4.25
N PRO A 76 -1.15 8.70 3.58
CA PRO A 76 -1.38 10.13 3.40
C PRO A 76 -2.64 10.44 2.56
N PHE A 77 -2.94 9.63 1.54
CA PHE A 77 -4.17 9.80 0.75
C PHE A 77 -5.43 9.49 1.56
N PHE A 78 -5.39 8.45 2.40
CA PHE A 78 -6.48 8.14 3.33
C PHE A 78 -6.71 9.26 4.33
N ILE A 79 -5.63 9.81 4.92
CA ILE A 79 -5.72 10.91 5.88
C ILE A 79 -6.35 12.14 5.22
N LEU A 80 -5.82 12.57 4.08
CA LEU A 80 -6.33 13.75 3.39
C LEU A 80 -7.80 13.59 2.99
N ARG A 81 -8.21 12.41 2.48
CA ARG A 81 -9.60 12.16 2.11
C ARG A 81 -10.56 12.11 3.31
N SER A 82 -10.10 11.60 4.45
CA SER A 82 -10.98 11.30 5.60
C SER A 82 -11.13 12.48 6.56
N PHE A 83 -10.11 13.34 6.65
CA PHE A 83 -10.07 14.40 7.65
C PHE A 83 -10.11 15.82 7.07
N PHE A 84 -10.05 15.99 5.74
CA PHE A 84 -10.08 17.28 5.04
C PHE A 84 -11.09 17.27 3.88
#